data_AF-A0A2K4FF59-F1
#
_entry.id   AF-A0A2K4FF59-F1
#
_cell.length_a   1.000
_cell.length_b   1.000
_cell.length_c   1.000
_cell.angle_alpha   90.00
_cell.angle_beta   90.00
_cell.angle_gamma   90.00
#
_symmetry.space_group_name_H-M   'P 1'
#
loop_
_entity.id
_entity.type
_entity.pdbx_description
1 polymer ?
#
loop_
_entity_poly.entity_id
_entity_poly.type
_entity_poly.pdbx_seq_one_letter_code
_entity_poly.pdbx_strand_id
1 'polypeptide(L)'
;MIKKTDFEQLETQIDPYVKQKQLKSTEAQKLLDQYLELILSFFKRVNNIDDINFDHLDDYPVVPMNFKERYDYIQMRKYHFMGYRQMKTMKDELIKMNASYQIRRKRENKG
;
A
#
# COMPACT_ATOMS: atom_id res chain seq x y z
N MET A 1 7.44 -13.86 -1.39
CA MET A 1 7.72 -12.74 -0.46
C MET A 1 7.49 -11.47 -1.24
N ILE A 2 6.60 -10.59 -0.79
CA ILE A 2 6.36 -9.30 -1.45
C ILE A 2 7.61 -8.42 -1.28
N LYS A 3 8.14 -7.89 -2.38
CA LYS A 3 9.33 -7.06 -2.46
C LYS A 3 8.97 -5.68 -3.00
N LYS A 4 9.85 -4.70 -2.73
CA LYS A 4 9.75 -3.34 -3.29
C LYS A 4 9.60 -3.34 -4.82
N THR A 5 10.30 -4.25 -5.50
CA THR A 5 10.28 -4.42 -6.95
C THR A 5 8.91 -4.79 -7.50
N ASP A 6 8.08 -5.50 -6.73
CA ASP A 6 6.75 -5.93 -7.20
C ASP A 6 5.84 -4.71 -7.36
N PHE A 7 5.96 -3.72 -6.48
CA PHE A 7 5.29 -2.42 -6.61
C PHE A 7 5.83 -1.62 -7.79
N GLU A 8 7.15 -1.54 -7.94
CA GLU A 8 7.81 -0.78 -9.03
C GLU A 8 7.42 -1.30 -10.42
N GLN A 9 7.21 -2.61 -10.56
CA GLN A 9 6.72 -3.23 -11.79
C GLN A 9 5.29 -2.80 -12.15
N LEU A 10 4.38 -2.74 -11.16
CA LEU A 10 3.02 -2.24 -11.38
C LEU A 10 3.01 -0.73 -11.64
N GLU A 11 3.80 0.05 -10.91
CA GLU A 11 3.94 1.49 -11.14
C GLU A 11 4.42 1.78 -12.57
N THR A 12 5.38 1.01 -13.09
CA THR A 12 5.89 1.14 -14.46
C THR A 12 4.79 0.89 -15.52
N GLN A 13 3.83 0.01 -15.22
CA GLN A 13 2.69 -0.27 -16.10
C GLN A 13 1.58 0.77 -15.97
N ILE A 14 1.37 1.34 -14.79
CA ILE A 14 0.33 2.35 -14.51
C ILE A 14 0.75 3.74 -15.00
N ASP A 15 2.02 4.12 -14.83
CA ASP A 15 2.52 5.47 -15.11
C ASP A 15 2.27 5.96 -16.55
N PRO A 16 2.31 5.13 -17.62
CA PRO A 16 1.87 5.52 -18.96
C PRO A 16 0.42 6.00 -19.01
N TYR A 17 -0.51 5.30 -18.35
CA TYR A 17 -1.92 5.69 -18.28
C TYR A 17 -2.11 6.98 -17.48
N VAL A 18 -1.29 7.21 -16.45
CA VAL A 18 -1.28 8.48 -15.70
C VAL A 18 -0.90 9.64 -16.63
N LYS A 19 0.22 9.50 -17.35
CA LYS A 19 0.74 10.53 -18.26
C LYS A 19 -0.26 10.87 -19.36
N GLN A 20 -0.99 9.87 -19.85
CA GLN A 20 -2.00 10.01 -20.90
C GLN A 20 -3.39 10.38 -20.36
N LYS A 21 -3.57 10.53 -19.04
CA LYS A 21 -4.86 10.79 -18.37
C LYS A 21 -5.93 9.71 -18.65
N GLN A 22 -5.49 8.47 -18.82
CA GLN A 22 -6.32 7.32 -19.18
C GLN A 22 -6.56 6.34 -18.02
N LEU A 23 -6.45 6.78 -16.76
CA LEU A 23 -6.65 5.90 -15.58
C LEU A 23 -8.05 5.28 -15.47
N LYS A 24 -9.01 5.79 -16.25
CA LYS A 24 -10.36 5.24 -16.32
C LYS A 24 -10.52 4.12 -17.37
N SER A 25 -9.49 3.80 -18.15
CA SER A 25 -9.54 2.66 -19.08
C SER A 25 -9.64 1.33 -18.32
N THR A 26 -10.24 0.32 -18.95
CA THR A 26 -10.40 -1.01 -18.35
C THR A 26 -9.06 -1.62 -17.93
N GLU A 27 -8.02 -1.43 -18.74
CA GLU A 27 -6.66 -1.93 -18.47
C GLU A 27 -6.04 -1.22 -17.27
N ALA A 28 -6.15 0.12 -17.21
CA ALA A 28 -5.61 0.90 -16.09
C ALA A 28 -6.33 0.57 -14.77
N GLN A 29 -7.65 0.39 -14.81
CA GLN A 29 -8.44 0.01 -13.64
C GLN A 29 -7.97 -1.34 -13.07
N LYS A 30 -7.77 -2.36 -13.92
CA LYS A 30 -7.24 -3.66 -13.50
C LYS A 30 -5.87 -3.54 -12.84
N LEU A 31 -4.96 -2.74 -13.40
CA LEU A 31 -3.64 -2.52 -12.82
C LEU A 31 -3.71 -1.79 -11.47
N LEU A 32 -4.61 -0.80 -11.34
CA LEU A 32 -4.81 -0.06 -10.09
C LEU A 32 -5.43 -0.93 -9.00
N ASP A 33 -6.36 -1.82 -9.35
CA ASP A 33 -6.93 -2.80 -8.43
C ASP A 33 -5.87 -3.79 -7.95
N GLN A 34 -5.03 -4.31 -8.85
CA GLN A 34 -3.89 -5.15 -8.51
C GLN A 34 -2.89 -4.43 -7.60
N TYR A 35 -2.62 -3.16 -7.88
CA TYR A 35 -1.70 -2.35 -7.08
C TYR A 35 -2.23 -2.11 -5.67
N LEU A 36 -3.50 -1.78 -5.52
CA LEU A 36 -4.12 -1.63 -4.21
C LEU A 36 -4.11 -2.95 -3.44
N GLU A 37 -4.49 -4.06 -4.08
CA GLU A 37 -4.46 -5.38 -3.46
C GLU A 37 -3.07 -5.76 -2.98
N LEU A 38 -2.02 -5.49 -3.78
CA LEU A 38 -0.64 -5.75 -3.38
C LEU A 38 -0.25 -4.95 -2.13
N ILE A 39 -0.71 -3.70 -2.01
CA ILE A 39 -0.45 -2.86 -0.83
C ILE A 39 -1.16 -3.43 0.41
N LEU A 40 -2.44 -3.83 0.28
CA LEU A 40 -3.21 -4.41 1.39
C LEU A 40 -2.66 -5.77 1.81
N SER A 41 -2.30 -6.62 0.84
CA SER A 41 -1.61 -7.89 1.08
C SER A 41 -0.27 -7.69 1.79
N PHE A 42 0.49 -6.64 1.44
CA PHE A 42 1.71 -6.30 2.15
C PHE A 42 1.43 -5.85 3.59
N PHE A 43 0.45 -4.97 3.80
CA PHE A 43 0.00 -4.55 5.14
C PHE A 43 -0.36 -5.74 6.03
N LYS A 44 -1.22 -6.63 5.53
CA LYS A 44 -1.64 -7.86 6.21
C LYS A 44 -0.45 -8.72 6.61
N ARG A 45 0.46 -8.94 5.66
CA ARG A 45 1.68 -9.72 5.88
C ARG A 45 2.62 -9.11 6.93
N VAL A 46 2.87 -7.80 6.91
CA VAL A 46 3.81 -7.18 7.86
C VAL A 46 3.25 -7.15 9.28
N ASN A 47 1.93 -7.10 9.42
CA ASN A 47 1.24 -7.16 10.71
C ASN A 47 0.85 -8.60 11.13
N ASN A 48 1.09 -9.60 10.28
CA ASN A 48 0.74 -11.01 10.52
C ASN A 48 -0.75 -11.21 10.83
N ILE A 49 -1.60 -10.62 9.98
CA ILE A 49 -3.06 -10.69 10.07
C ILE A 49 -3.64 -11.17 8.74
N ASP A 50 -4.78 -11.84 8.78
CA ASP A 50 -5.51 -12.26 7.57
C ASP A 50 -6.47 -11.18 7.07
N ASP A 51 -7.07 -10.42 8.00
CA ASP A 51 -8.03 -9.35 7.71
C ASP A 51 -7.73 -8.08 8.49
N ILE A 52 -8.08 -6.94 7.89
CA ILE A 52 -7.86 -5.62 8.47
C ILE A 52 -9.08 -5.23 9.28
N ASN A 53 -8.92 -5.12 10.59
CA ASN A 53 -9.91 -4.53 11.48
C ASN A 53 -9.63 -3.02 11.63
N PHE A 54 -10.40 -2.21 10.92
CA PHE A 54 -10.21 -0.75 10.92
C PHE A 54 -10.57 -0.08 12.25
N ASP A 55 -11.28 -0.75 13.16
CA ASP A 55 -11.61 -0.23 14.49
C ASP A 55 -10.49 -0.48 15.52
N HIS A 56 -9.51 -1.32 15.16
CA HIS A 56 -8.43 -1.78 16.03
C HIS A 56 -7.05 -1.56 15.38
N LEU A 57 -6.90 -0.48 14.61
CA LEU A 57 -5.65 -0.18 13.93
C LEU A 57 -4.49 0.04 14.90
N ASP A 58 -4.74 0.63 16.07
CA ASP A 58 -3.70 0.91 17.07
C ASP A 58 -3.06 -0.36 17.67
N ASP A 59 -3.73 -1.51 17.51
CA ASP A 59 -3.21 -2.82 17.96
C ASP A 59 -2.17 -3.39 16.97
N TYR A 60 -2.04 -2.82 15.77
CA TYR A 60 -1.14 -3.32 14.73
C TYR A 60 0.27 -2.69 14.83
N PRO A 61 1.35 -3.50 14.73
CA PRO A 61 2.72 -3.00 14.84
C PRO A 61 3.15 -1.98 13.79
N VAL A 62 2.53 -2.01 12.60
CA VAL A 62 2.88 -1.19 11.45
C VAL A 62 1.61 -0.64 10.79
N VAL A 63 1.30 0.64 11.06
CA VAL A 63 0.13 1.33 10.49
C VAL A 63 0.49 2.69 9.88
N PRO A 64 0.19 2.94 8.60
CA PRO A 64 0.37 4.24 7.98
C PRO A 64 -0.45 5.35 8.64
N MET A 65 -0.02 6.60 8.48
CA MET A 65 -0.75 7.73 9.02
C MET A 65 -2.14 7.87 8.36
N ASN A 66 -3.19 8.04 9.19
CA ASN A 66 -4.59 8.18 8.75
C ASN A 66 -5.01 7.04 7.83
N PHE A 67 -4.64 5.79 8.18
CA PHE A 67 -4.80 4.65 7.28
C PHE A 67 -6.26 4.43 6.85
N LYS A 68 -7.20 4.53 7.80
CA LYS A 68 -8.63 4.36 7.50
C LYS A 68 -9.14 5.43 6.55
N GLU A 69 -8.92 6.71 6.85
CA GLU A 69 -9.38 7.83 6.02
C GLU A 69 -8.76 7.77 4.62
N ARG A 70 -7.48 7.39 4.55
CA ARG A 70 -6.78 7.24 3.28
C ARG A 70 -7.31 6.06 2.48
N TYR A 71 -7.59 4.93 3.13
CA TYR A 71 -8.20 3.77 2.49
C TYR A 71 -9.58 4.12 1.93
N ASP A 72 -10.43 4.76 2.73
CA ASP A 72 -11.76 5.21 2.32
C ASP A 72 -11.67 6.16 1.11
N TYR A 73 -10.74 7.12 1.14
CA TYR A 73 -10.47 8.02 0.01
C TYR A 73 -10.02 7.26 -1.25
N ILE A 74 -9.11 6.29 -1.09
CA ILE A 74 -8.61 5.48 -2.20
C ILE A 74 -9.76 4.69 -2.82
N GLN A 75 -10.63 4.06 -2.03
CA GLN A 75 -11.78 3.33 -2.56
C GLN A 75 -12.69 4.22 -3.41
N MET A 76 -12.94 5.46 -2.96
CA MET A 76 -13.75 6.42 -3.70
C MET A 76 -13.08 6.95 -4.97
N ARG A 77 -11.74 6.95 -5.04
CA ARG A 77 -10.97 7.67 -6.07
C ARG A 77 -9.90 6.83 -6.76
N LYS A 78 -9.90 5.51 -6.62
CA LYS A 78 -8.80 4.62 -7.07
C LYS A 78 -8.43 4.76 -8.54
N TYR A 79 -9.39 5.11 -9.39
CA TYR A 79 -9.19 5.33 -10.83
C TYR A 79 -8.90 6.78 -11.23
N HIS A 80 -8.57 7.62 -10.25
CA HIS A 80 -8.15 9.00 -10.45
C HIS A 80 -6.69 9.18 -10.10
N PHE A 81 -6.06 10.21 -10.67
CA PHE A 81 -4.66 10.55 -10.39
C PHE A 81 -4.39 10.66 -8.89
N MET A 82 -5.26 11.34 -8.14
CA MET A 82 -5.05 11.54 -6.72
C MET A 82 -5.23 10.24 -5.91
N GLY A 83 -6.12 9.33 -6.34
CA GLY A 83 -6.22 7.99 -5.74
C GLY A 83 -4.92 7.21 -5.91
N TYR A 84 -4.37 7.17 -7.13
CA TYR A 84 -3.07 6.55 -7.39
C TYR A 84 -1.93 7.19 -6.56
N ARG A 85 -1.91 8.52 -6.42
CA ARG A 85 -0.94 9.22 -5.56
C ARG A 85 -1.04 8.79 -4.10
N GLN A 86 -2.26 8.67 -3.56
CA GLN A 86 -2.47 8.19 -2.19
C GLN A 86 -1.99 6.75 -2.01
N MET A 87 -2.19 5.87 -2.99
CA MET A 87 -1.65 4.52 -2.97
C MET A 87 -0.11 4.52 -2.92
N LYS A 88 0.56 5.30 -3.77
CA LYS A 88 2.04 5.41 -3.76
C LYS A 88 2.56 5.87 -2.39
N THR A 89 1.95 6.92 -1.83
CA THR A 89 2.35 7.43 -0.51
C THR A 89 2.15 6.37 0.58
N MET A 90 1.00 5.69 0.59
CA MET A 90 0.71 4.60 1.54
C MET A 90 1.74 3.48 1.46
N LYS A 91 2.09 3.06 0.24
CA LYS A 91 3.13 2.05 -0.01
C LYS A 91 4.51 2.49 0.51
N ASP A 92 4.93 3.72 0.24
CA ASP A 92 6.24 4.21 0.68
C ASP A 92 6.33 4.32 2.22
N GLU A 93 5.25 4.75 2.87
CA GLU A 93 5.14 4.73 4.34
C GLU A 93 5.25 3.31 4.88
N LEU A 94 4.47 2.36 4.35
CA LEU A 94 4.50 0.97 4.79
C LEU A 94 5.88 0.33 4.71
N ILE A 95 6.59 0.53 3.60
CA ILE A 95 7.94 -0.02 3.41
C ILE A 95 8.90 0.54 4.47
N LYS A 96 8.87 1.86 4.72
CA LYS A 96 9.73 2.53 5.71
C LYS A 96 9.41 2.09 7.14
N MET A 97 8.13 1.99 7.47
CA MET A 97 7.69 1.59 8.81
C MET A 97 8.01 0.13 9.10
N ASN A 98 7.77 -0.78 8.14
CA ASN A 98 8.16 -2.17 8.28
C ASN A 98 9.69 -2.31 8.43
N ALA A 99 10.50 -1.61 7.64
CA ALA A 99 11.96 -1.63 7.78
C ALA A 99 12.39 -1.21 9.20
N SER A 100 11.81 -0.13 9.72
CA SER A 100 12.06 0.35 11.09
C SER A 100 11.65 -0.69 12.14
N TYR A 101 10.49 -1.31 11.98
CA TYR A 101 9.98 -2.35 12.88
C TYR A 101 10.90 -3.59 12.90
N GLN A 102 11.35 -4.06 11.74
CA GLN A 102 12.28 -5.21 11.65
C GLN A 102 13.63 -4.92 12.32
N ILE A 103 14.13 -3.68 12.25
CA ILE A 103 15.36 -3.28 12.94
C ILE A 103 15.18 -3.33 14.46
N ARG A 104 14.06 -2.80 14.99
CA ARG A 104 13.77 -2.84 16.44
C ARG A 104 13.71 -4.27 16.96
N ARG A 105 12.92 -5.14 16.29
CA ARG A 105 12.81 -6.56 16.65
C ARG A 105 14.15 -7.29 16.66
N LYS A 106 15.02 -7.02 15.68
CA LYS A 106 16.36 -7.63 15.62
C LYS A 106 17.27 -7.19 16.76
N ARG A 107 17.07 -5.98 17.32
CA ARG A 107 17.81 -5.50 18.49
C ARG A 107 17.30 -6.12 19.77
N GLU A 108 15.97 -6.20 19.92
CA GLU A 108 15.32 -6.87 21.07
C GLU A 108 15.68 -8.34 21.16
N ASN A 109 15.73 -9.06 20.03
CA ASN A 109 16.11 -10.48 20.01
C ASN A 109 17.61 -10.75 20.24
N LYS A 110 18.45 -9.71 20.32
CA LYS A 110 19.91 -9.82 20.53
C LYS A 110 20.36 -9.34 21.91
N GLY A 111 19.49 -8.68 22.67
CA GLY A 111 19.73 -8.29 24.06
C GLY A 111 19.18 -9.34 25.01
#